data_AF-A0A853JE63-F1
#
_entry.id   AF-A0A853JE63-F1
#
_cell.length_a   1.000
_cell.length_b   1.000
_cell.length_c   1.000
_cell.angle_alpha   90.00
_cell.angle_beta   90.00
_cell.angle_gamma   90.00
#
_symmetry.space_group_name_H-M   'P 1'
#
loop_
_entity.id
_entity.type
_entity.pdbx_description
1 polymer ?
#
loop_
_entity_poly.entity_id
_entity_poly.type
_entity_poly.pdbx_seq_one_letter_code
_entity_poly.pdbx_strand_id
1 'polypeptide(L)'
;MDKQTILHRLSAILQDKYDVKDVSVEPETKLSELGIDSMITADLMLEIEDALGFTFTNMEMPRNATVQDVVDVVHQHLGSSAS
;
A
#
# COMPACT_ATOMS: atom_id res chain seq x y z
N MET A 1 -9.81 9.60 -5.01
CA MET A 1 -10.07 8.14 -5.11
C MET A 1 -10.42 7.64 -3.71
N ASP A 2 -11.45 6.83 -3.55
CA ASP A 2 -11.89 6.30 -2.25
C ASP A 2 -11.01 5.15 -1.73
N LYS A 3 -10.96 5.01 -0.39
CA LYS A 3 -10.11 4.03 0.31
C LYS A 3 -10.38 2.58 -0.13
N GLN A 4 -11.62 2.22 -0.43
CA GLN A 4 -11.97 0.88 -0.88
C GLN A 4 -11.34 0.54 -2.23
N THR A 5 -11.32 1.50 -3.15
CA THR A 5 -10.65 1.34 -4.46
C THR A 5 -9.14 1.21 -4.30
N ILE A 6 -8.53 1.99 -3.40
CA ILE A 6 -7.10 1.89 -3.08
C ILE A 6 -6.77 0.51 -2.48
N LEU A 7 -7.55 0.05 -1.49
CA LEU A 7 -7.37 -1.27 -0.89
C LEU A 7 -7.46 -2.37 -1.93
N HIS A 8 -8.45 -2.34 -2.82
CA HIS A 8 -8.60 -3.36 -3.86
C HIS A 8 -7.40 -3.38 -4.82
N ARG A 9 -6.90 -2.20 -5.22
CA ARG A 9 -5.69 -2.07 -6.04
C ARG A 9 -4.46 -2.61 -5.32
N LEU A 10 -4.30 -2.24 -4.04
CA LEU A 10 -3.20 -2.72 -3.20
C LEU A 10 -3.23 -4.24 -3.08
N SER A 11 -4.38 -4.84 -2.77
CA SER A 11 -4.55 -6.29 -2.70
C SER A 11 -4.19 -6.98 -4.02
N ALA A 12 -4.54 -6.39 -5.16
CA ALA A 12 -4.15 -6.92 -6.47
C ALA A 12 -2.63 -6.90 -6.68
N ILE A 13 -1.94 -5.80 -6.32
CA ILE A 13 -0.48 -5.70 -6.40
C ILE A 13 0.19 -6.74 -5.48
N LEU A 14 -0.33 -6.88 -4.26
CA LEU A 14 0.15 -7.85 -3.28
C LEU A 14 0.04 -9.30 -3.78
N GLN A 15 -1.06 -9.64 -4.44
CA GLN A 15 -1.27 -10.97 -5.01
C GLN A 15 -0.42 -11.22 -6.26
N ASP A 16 -0.33 -10.23 -7.16
CA ASP A 16 0.37 -10.37 -8.45
C ASP A 16 1.90 -10.37 -8.30
N LYS A 17 2.43 -9.46 -7.47
CA LYS A 17 3.89 -9.24 -7.36
C LYS A 17 4.54 -10.00 -6.21
N TYR A 18 3.81 -10.26 -5.13
CA TYR A 18 4.38 -10.82 -3.90
C TYR A 18 3.87 -12.23 -3.56
N ASP A 19 3.12 -12.88 -4.48
CA ASP A 19 2.52 -14.22 -4.31
C ASP A 19 1.81 -14.39 -2.95
N VAL A 20 1.17 -13.32 -2.45
CA VAL A 20 0.37 -13.36 -1.23
C VAL A 20 -0.91 -14.14 -1.53
N LYS A 21 -0.80 -15.48 -1.54
CA LYS A 21 -1.92 -16.40 -1.82
C LYS A 21 -2.89 -16.42 -0.64
N ASP A 22 -4.16 -16.12 -0.93
CA ASP A 22 -5.33 -16.46 -0.09
C ASP A 22 -5.37 -15.88 1.35
N VAL A 23 -4.41 -15.04 1.72
CA VAL A 23 -4.54 -14.25 2.94
C VAL A 23 -5.58 -13.17 2.61
N SER A 24 -6.73 -13.18 3.29
CA SER A 24 -7.60 -12.01 3.29
C SER A 24 -6.72 -10.82 3.67
N VAL A 25 -6.43 -9.96 2.69
CA VAL A 25 -5.68 -8.73 2.91
C VAL A 25 -6.62 -7.80 3.67
N GLU A 26 -6.64 -7.96 4.98
CA GLU A 26 -7.48 -7.17 5.87
C GLU A 26 -6.77 -5.85 6.19
N PRO A 27 -7.52 -4.76 6.38
CA PRO A 27 -6.94 -3.46 6.72
C PRO A 27 -6.06 -3.52 7.98
N GLU A 28 -6.38 -4.40 8.92
CA GLU A 28 -5.65 -4.60 10.17
C GLU A 28 -4.42 -5.50 10.05
N THR A 29 -4.26 -6.24 8.95
CA THR A 29 -3.10 -7.12 8.73
C THR A 29 -1.83 -6.31 8.62
N LYS A 30 -0.78 -6.72 9.34
CA LYS A 30 0.53 -6.08 9.24
C LYS A 30 1.24 -6.50 7.95
N LEU A 31 2.00 -5.58 7.36
CA LEU A 31 2.81 -5.88 6.19
C LEU A 31 3.79 -7.04 6.46
N SER A 32 4.40 -7.07 7.65
CA SER A 32 5.30 -8.16 8.03
C SER A 32 4.61 -9.53 8.13
N GLU A 33 3.31 -9.58 8.42
CA GLU A 33 2.54 -10.85 8.43
C GLU A 33 2.29 -11.37 7.01
N LEU A 34 2.31 -10.48 6.01
CA LEU A 34 2.26 -10.82 4.60
C LEU A 34 3.65 -11.16 4.03
N GLY A 35 4.69 -11.22 4.86
CA GLY A 35 6.08 -11.42 4.42
C GLY A 35 6.70 -10.16 3.79
N ILE A 36 6.13 -8.98 4.04
CA ILE A 36 6.63 -7.71 3.53
C ILE A 36 7.47 -7.03 4.62
N ASP A 37 8.78 -7.16 4.48
CA ASP A 37 9.78 -6.49 5.30
C ASP A 37 10.12 -5.09 4.75
N SER A 38 10.85 -4.27 5.51
CA SER A 38 11.16 -2.87 5.14
C SER A 38 11.79 -2.68 3.75
N MET A 39 12.56 -3.67 3.25
CA MET A 39 13.09 -3.62 1.88
C MET A 39 11.99 -3.79 0.83
N ILE A 40 11.07 -4.72 1.07
CA ILE A 40 9.95 -5.03 0.18
C ILE A 40 8.90 -3.91 0.26
N THR A 41 8.73 -3.27 1.43
CA THR A 41 7.84 -2.12 1.59
C THR A 41 8.22 -0.96 0.66
N ALA A 42 9.51 -0.68 0.49
CA ALA A 42 9.97 0.36 -0.42
C ALA A 42 9.64 0.03 -1.88
N ASP A 43 9.82 -1.23 -2.28
CA ASP A 43 9.48 -1.73 -3.62
C ASP A 43 7.97 -1.67 -3.87
N LEU A 44 7.16 -2.13 -2.91
CA LEU A 44 5.69 -2.07 -2.97
C LEU A 44 5.21 -0.64 -3.19
N MET A 45 5.84 0.32 -2.54
CA MET A 45 5.45 1.71 -2.67
C MET A 45 5.77 2.30 -4.04
N LEU A 46 6.92 1.95 -4.62
CA LEU A 46 7.26 2.32 -6.00
C LEU A 46 6.24 1.74 -6.99
N GLU A 47 5.80 0.50 -6.77
CA GLU A 47 4.76 -0.13 -7.60
C GLU A 47 3.40 0.58 -7.45
N ILE A 48 3.06 1.05 -6.24
CA ILE A 48 1.85 1.84 -6.00
C ILE A 48 1.93 3.19 -6.71
N GLU A 49 3.08 3.86 -6.65
CA GLU A 49 3.36 5.12 -7.36
C GLU A 49 3.17 4.96 -8.87
N ASP A 50 3.76 3.93 -9.47
CA ASP A 50 3.61 3.61 -10.89
C ASP A 50 2.16 3.27 -11.24
N ALA A 51 1.53 2.38 -10.48
CA ALA A 51 0.16 1.91 -10.73
C ALA A 51 -0.90 3.02 -10.63
N LEU A 52 -0.65 4.04 -9.82
CA LEU A 52 -1.57 5.15 -9.58
C LEU A 52 -1.11 6.48 -10.20
N GLY A 53 0.08 6.52 -10.79
CA GLY A 53 0.63 7.65 -11.51
C GLY A 53 0.92 8.87 -10.63
N PHE A 54 1.39 8.66 -9.40
CA PHE A 54 1.80 9.74 -8.50
C PHE A 54 3.15 9.43 -7.85
N THR A 55 3.74 10.42 -7.18
CA THR A 55 5.00 10.25 -6.44
C THR A 55 4.80 10.67 -4.99
N PHE A 56 5.24 9.85 -4.04
CA PHE A 56 5.25 10.21 -2.63
C PHE A 56 6.38 11.22 -2.36
N THR A 57 6.03 12.36 -1.77
CA THR A 57 7.02 13.40 -1.44
C THR A 57 7.81 13.08 -0.17
N ASN A 58 7.17 12.41 0.79
CA ASN A 58 7.80 11.97 2.03
C ASN A 58 7.13 10.68 2.51
N MET A 59 7.78 9.56 2.24
CA MET A 59 7.27 8.24 2.59
C MET A 59 7.92 7.77 3.89
N GLU A 60 7.19 7.92 4.98
CA GLU A 60 7.57 7.37 6.28
C GLU A 60 6.50 6.37 6.71
N MET A 61 6.85 5.09 6.62
CA MET A 61 6.02 4.02 7.16
C MET A 61 6.51 3.61 8.54
N PRO A 62 5.61 3.41 9.51
CA PRO A 62 6.00 2.80 10.77
C PRO A 62 6.48 1.36 10.53
N ARG A 63 7.41 0.89 11.39
CA ARG A 63 7.98 -0.47 11.26
C ARG A 63 6.92 -1.59 11.35
N ASN A 64 5.78 -1.30 11.99
CA ASN A 64 4.64 -2.19 12.15
C ASN A 64 3.43 -1.75 11.30
N ALA A 65 3.68 -1.10 10.15
CA ALA A 65 2.64 -0.65 9.24
C ALA A 65 1.69 -1.79 8.86
N THR A 66 0.42 -1.44 8.73
CA THR A 66 -0.65 -2.32 8.25
C THR A 66 -1.04 -1.98 6.84
N VAL A 67 -1.84 -2.84 6.21
CA VAL A 67 -2.47 -2.57 4.92
C VAL A 67 -3.25 -1.26 4.98
N GLN A 68 -3.98 -1.00 6.07
CA GLN A 68 -4.75 0.24 6.23
C GLN A 68 -3.85 1.49 6.28
N ASP A 69 -2.65 1.37 6.84
CA ASP A 69 -1.68 2.47 6.90
C ASP A 69 -1.26 2.88 5.48
N VAL A 70 -0.92 1.89 4.62
CA VAL A 70 -0.63 2.12 3.19
C VAL A 70 -1.81 2.80 2.50
N VAL A 71 -3.02 2.28 2.69
CA VAL A 71 -4.24 2.83 2.10
C VAL A 71 -4.48 4.27 2.54
N ASP A 72 -4.24 4.59 3.81
CA ASP A 72 -4.43 5.93 4.34
C ASP A 72 -3.41 6.91 3.74
N VAL A 73 -2.13 6.53 3.71
CA VAL A 73 -1.05 7.36 3.13
C VAL A 73 -1.31 7.66 1.66
N VAL A 74 -1.71 6.65 0.87
CA VAL A 74 -2.10 6.84 -0.53
C VAL A 74 -3.33 7.75 -0.66
N HIS A 75 -4.35 7.51 0.17
CA HIS A 75 -5.57 8.31 0.14
C HIS A 75 -5.32 9.78 0.50
N GLN A 76 -4.50 10.04 1.51
CA GLN A 76 -4.06 11.38 1.88
C GLN A 76 -3.34 12.06 0.72
N HIS A 77 -2.37 11.38 0.09
CA HIS A 77 -1.61 11.96 -1.03
C HIS A 77 -2.48 12.28 -2.26
N LEU A 78 -3.39 11.37 -2.63
CA LEU A 78 -4.33 11.56 -3.74
C LEU A 78 -5.41 12.61 -3.43
N GLY A 79 -5.78 12.79 -2.15
CA GLY A 79 -6.71 13.81 -1.69
C GLY A 79 -6.06 15.21 -1.60
N SER A 80 -4.79 15.28 -1.19
CA SER A 80 -4.05 16.54 -1.06
C SER A 80 -3.57 17.12 -2.40
N SER A 81 -3.46 16.31 -3.47
CA SER A 81 -3.10 16.81 -4.81
C SER A 81 -4.27 17.47 -5.57
N ALA A 82 -5.44 17.61 -4.95
CA ALA A 82 -6.64 18.23 -5.54
C ALA A 82 -6.86 19.69 -5.13
N SER A 83 -5.81 20.44 -4.79
CA SER A 83 -5.87 21.88 -4.46
C SER A 83 -5.16 22.73 -5.51
#